data_AF-A0A8R7P7D7-F1
#
_entry.id   AF-A0A8R7P7D7-F1
#
_cell.length_a   1.000
_cell.length_b   1.000
_cell.length_c   1.000
_cell.angle_alpha   90.00
_cell.angle_beta   90.00
_cell.angle_gamma   90.00
#
_symmetry.space_group_name_H-M   'P 1'
#
loop_
_entity.id
_entity.type
_entity.pdbx_description
1 polymer ?
#
loop_
_entity_poly.entity_id
_entity_poly.type
_entity_poly.pdbx_seq_one_letter_code
_entity_poly.pdbx_strand_id
1 'polypeptide(L)'
;MDKGTDALDVLEGRAYKLQHPWVGIVNRSQADINRNVDMIIAREKEQEFFHSSPEYAHLASRMGSEYLAKLLSQQLEAVIRARIPSITSLINKTIDELESEMDHLGRPIGSDAGAQLYLVLELCRAFDKIFKEHLDGRRPGGDRIYWVFDNQLPAALRKLPFDRHLSLPNVKRIVSQADGYQPHLIAPEQGYRRLIESGLSYFRGPAEASVDAVHNVLKELVRKSIGETEELRRFPTLQAELAAACNKALESFRQEGRKTTVRLVDMESAYLTVDFFRKLPQEVDRAGTGYPVDNAGTGPSTPVDRYSDAHFRRIASNVSSYIGMVSDTLKNTIPKAVVHCQVREAKRSLLNYFYIQVGSKDAKQLALLLDEDPALMGRRQQCFKRLELYKSARDEIDAVSWSR
;
A
#
# COMPACT_ATOMS: atom_id res chain seq x y z
N MET A 1 20.46 -76.43 -30.00
CA MET A 1 19.59 -76.77 -31.13
C MET A 1 19.91 -78.21 -31.49
N ASP A 2 18.88 -79.01 -31.75
CA ASP A 2 19.09 -80.40 -32.13
C ASP A 2 19.75 -80.46 -33.52
N LYS A 3 20.54 -81.49 -33.77
CA LYS A 3 21.19 -81.67 -35.07
C LYS A 3 20.11 -81.80 -36.16
N GLY A 4 20.09 -80.85 -37.09
CA GLY A 4 19.13 -80.80 -38.19
C GLY A 4 17.96 -79.83 -38.01
N THR A 5 17.93 -79.05 -36.92
CA THR A 5 16.94 -77.97 -36.71
C THR A 5 17.60 -76.60 -36.79
N ASP A 6 16.97 -75.67 -37.51
CA ASP A 6 17.36 -74.26 -37.59
C ASP A 6 16.27 -73.32 -37.05
N ALA A 7 16.63 -72.07 -36.77
CA ALA A 7 15.73 -71.03 -36.26
C ALA A 7 15.48 -69.95 -37.32
N LEU A 8 15.68 -70.29 -38.59
CA LEU A 8 15.73 -69.34 -39.70
C LEU A 8 14.37 -68.70 -39.93
N ASP A 9 13.28 -69.47 -39.83
CA ASP A 9 11.92 -68.95 -39.93
C ASP A 9 11.56 -67.93 -38.84
N VAL A 10 12.15 -68.07 -37.65
CA VAL A 10 11.96 -67.11 -36.55
C VAL A 10 12.84 -65.88 -36.76
N LEU A 11 14.12 -66.06 -37.06
CA LEU A 11 15.07 -64.96 -37.25
C LEU A 11 14.73 -64.08 -38.46
N GLU A 12 14.17 -64.65 -39.52
CA GLU A 12 13.66 -63.90 -40.69
C GLU A 12 12.27 -63.28 -40.44
N GLY A 13 11.65 -63.55 -39.28
CA GLY A 13 10.32 -63.04 -38.93
C GLY A 13 9.18 -63.66 -39.75
N ARG A 14 9.43 -64.81 -40.42
CA ARG A 14 8.41 -65.56 -41.17
C ARG A 14 7.42 -66.28 -40.25
N ALA A 15 7.91 -66.81 -39.12
CA ALA A 15 7.08 -67.45 -38.10
C ALA A 15 6.29 -66.43 -37.26
N TYR A 16 6.95 -65.38 -36.76
CA TYR A 16 6.34 -64.31 -35.97
C TYR A 16 6.93 -62.95 -36.32
N LYS A 17 6.07 -62.03 -36.78
CA LYS A 17 6.46 -60.66 -37.12
C LYS A 17 6.39 -59.75 -35.89
N LEU A 18 7.54 -59.19 -35.50
CA LEU A 18 7.67 -58.20 -34.44
C LEU A 18 7.85 -56.78 -35.03
N GLN A 19 7.60 -55.75 -34.21
CA GLN A 19 7.89 -54.35 -34.59
C GLN A 19 9.40 -54.08 -34.74
N HIS A 20 10.23 -54.81 -33.98
CA HIS A 20 11.69 -54.80 -34.08
C HIS A 20 12.18 -56.19 -34.51
N PRO A 21 13.27 -56.29 -35.30
CA PRO A 21 13.73 -57.56 -35.85
C PRO A 21 14.24 -58.49 -34.75
N TRP A 22 14.13 -59.80 -35.00
CA TRP A 22 14.79 -60.81 -34.17
C TRP A 22 16.30 -60.74 -34.34
N VAL A 23 17.04 -60.86 -33.24
CA VAL A 23 18.51 -60.89 -33.24
C VAL A 23 18.96 -62.14 -32.48
N GLY A 24 19.66 -63.02 -33.19
CA GLY A 24 20.29 -64.20 -32.62
C GLY A 24 21.63 -63.85 -31.96
N ILE A 25 21.88 -64.44 -30.79
CA ILE A 25 23.14 -64.28 -30.03
C ILE A 25 23.67 -65.67 -29.67
N VAL A 26 24.98 -65.82 -29.72
CA VAL A 26 25.68 -67.01 -29.21
C VAL A 26 26.47 -66.62 -27.97
N ASN A 27 26.07 -67.17 -26.83
CA ASN A 27 26.73 -66.92 -25.55
C ASN A 27 27.75 -68.03 -25.21
N ARG A 28 28.60 -67.73 -24.22
CA ARG A 28 29.52 -68.71 -23.62
C ARG A 28 28.76 -69.91 -23.05
N SER A 29 29.26 -71.12 -23.31
CA SER A 29 28.73 -72.34 -22.71
C SER A 29 29.16 -72.47 -21.24
N GLN A 30 28.55 -73.39 -20.49
CA GLN A 30 28.96 -73.67 -19.11
C GLN A 30 30.44 -74.10 -19.01
N ALA A 31 30.96 -74.80 -20.01
CA ALA A 31 32.37 -75.17 -20.07
C ALA A 31 33.29 -73.97 -20.33
N ASP A 32 32.87 -73.01 -21.16
CA ASP A 32 33.63 -71.78 -21.42
C ASP A 32 33.66 -70.85 -20.21
N ILE A 33 32.56 -70.81 -19.44
CA ILE A 33 32.49 -70.09 -18.17
C ILE A 33 33.45 -70.72 -17.16
N ASN A 34 33.42 -72.05 -17.01
CA ASN A 34 34.31 -72.77 -16.09
C ASN A 34 35.80 -72.61 -16.46
N ARG A 35 36.10 -72.35 -17.74
CA ARG A 35 37.46 -72.08 -18.25
C ARG A 35 37.84 -70.60 -18.26
N ASN A 36 36.99 -69.71 -17.76
CA ASN A 36 37.18 -68.25 -17.77
C ASN A 36 37.56 -67.69 -19.15
N VAL A 37 36.90 -68.18 -20.21
CA VAL A 37 37.11 -67.66 -21.57
C VAL A 37 36.76 -66.18 -21.62
N ASP A 38 37.68 -65.38 -22.15
CA ASP A 38 37.51 -63.93 -22.29
C ASP A 38 36.34 -63.58 -23.21
N MET A 39 35.69 -62.45 -22.93
CA MET A 39 34.54 -61.95 -23.68
C MET A 39 34.91 -61.57 -25.11
N ILE A 40 36.15 -61.12 -25.35
CA ILE A 40 36.65 -60.80 -26.69
C ILE A 40 36.67 -62.07 -27.54
N ILE A 41 37.26 -63.15 -27.02
CA ILE A 41 37.31 -64.45 -27.69
C ILE A 41 35.90 -65.03 -27.90
N ALA A 42 34.99 -64.84 -26.94
CA ALA A 42 33.61 -65.28 -27.09
C ALA A 42 32.87 -64.56 -28.22
N ARG A 43 33.13 -63.26 -28.42
CA ARG A 43 32.57 -62.46 -29.51
C ARG A 43 33.15 -62.84 -30.87
N GLU A 44 34.46 -63.11 -30.93
CA GLU A 44 35.09 -63.61 -32.16
C GLU A 44 34.50 -64.97 -32.57
N LYS A 45 34.32 -65.88 -31.62
CA LYS A 45 33.65 -67.17 -31.85
C LYS A 45 32.19 -67.01 -32.27
N GLU A 46 31.47 -66.06 -31.70
CA GLU A 46 30.10 -65.72 -32.13
C GLU A 46 30.09 -65.24 -33.59
N GLN A 47 30.99 -64.33 -33.95
CA GLN A 47 31.09 -63.82 -35.31
C GLN A 47 31.48 -64.93 -36.29
N GLU A 48 32.46 -65.78 -35.93
CA GLU A 48 32.86 -66.94 -36.72
C GLU A 48 31.71 -67.92 -36.89
N PHE A 49 30.91 -68.20 -35.85
CA PHE A 49 29.74 -69.07 -35.93
C PHE A 49 28.73 -68.57 -36.97
N PHE A 50 28.39 -67.28 -36.95
CA PHE A 50 27.43 -66.72 -37.90
C PHE A 50 27.98 -66.66 -39.33
N HIS A 51 29.28 -66.48 -39.54
CA HIS A 51 29.90 -66.46 -40.88
C HIS A 51 30.15 -67.86 -41.46
N SER A 52 30.50 -68.84 -40.61
CA SER A 52 30.84 -70.20 -41.03
C SER A 52 29.61 -71.11 -41.18
N SER A 53 28.49 -70.78 -40.53
CA SER A 53 27.27 -71.58 -40.61
C SER A 53 26.56 -71.38 -41.95
N PRO A 54 26.35 -72.44 -42.77
CA PRO A 54 25.73 -72.31 -44.09
C PRO A 54 24.28 -71.81 -44.04
N GLU A 55 23.58 -72.06 -42.93
CA GLU A 55 22.20 -71.67 -42.69
C GLU A 55 22.07 -70.18 -42.30
N TYR A 56 23.08 -69.58 -41.64
CA TYR A 56 22.98 -68.23 -41.08
C TYR A 56 23.92 -67.20 -41.73
N ALA A 57 24.79 -67.63 -42.66
CA ALA A 57 25.78 -66.78 -43.30
C ALA A 57 25.19 -65.54 -43.98
N HIS A 58 24.01 -65.65 -44.60
CA HIS A 58 23.31 -64.50 -45.21
C HIS A 58 22.78 -63.49 -44.18
N LEU A 59 22.57 -63.92 -42.93
CA LEU A 59 22.09 -63.10 -41.81
C LEU A 59 23.23 -62.60 -40.91
N ALA A 60 24.48 -63.03 -41.13
CA ALA A 60 25.61 -62.72 -40.25
C ALA A 60 25.80 -61.22 -39.96
N SER A 61 25.45 -60.36 -40.93
CA SER A 61 25.51 -58.89 -40.78
C SER A 61 24.46 -58.29 -39.83
N ARG A 62 23.40 -59.03 -39.50
CA ARG A 62 22.25 -58.60 -38.66
C ARG A 62 22.11 -59.45 -37.39
N MET A 63 23.13 -60.22 -37.06
CA MET A 63 23.14 -61.15 -35.93
C MET A 63 24.34 -60.86 -35.03
N GLY A 64 24.31 -61.42 -33.82
CA GLY A 64 25.37 -61.28 -32.83
C GLY A 64 25.19 -60.12 -31.86
N SER A 65 25.98 -60.18 -30.79
CA SER A 65 25.91 -59.26 -29.65
C SER A 65 26.25 -57.82 -30.03
N GLU A 66 27.19 -57.62 -30.95
CA GLU A 66 27.60 -56.28 -31.39
C GLU A 66 26.50 -55.58 -32.19
N TYR A 67 25.85 -56.31 -33.10
CA TYR A 67 24.70 -55.80 -33.84
C TYR A 67 23.53 -55.47 -32.90
N LEU A 68 23.24 -56.35 -31.91
CA LEU A 68 22.20 -56.07 -30.92
C LEU A 68 22.51 -54.79 -30.13
N ALA A 69 23.75 -54.62 -29.65
CA ALA A 69 24.12 -53.44 -28.89
C ALA A 69 23.92 -52.16 -29.72
N LYS A 70 24.33 -52.17 -30.99
CA LYS A 70 24.12 -51.06 -31.93
C LYS A 70 22.62 -50.79 -32.16
N LEU A 71 21.83 -51.83 -32.40
CA LEU A 71 20.39 -51.73 -32.60
C LEU A 71 19.67 -51.15 -31.37
N LEU A 72 19.98 -51.64 -30.17
CA LEU A 72 19.40 -51.14 -28.92
C LEU A 72 19.80 -49.68 -28.65
N SER A 73 21.04 -49.31 -28.97
CA SER A 73 21.53 -47.94 -28.82
C SER A 73 20.80 -46.98 -29.77
N GLN A 74 20.61 -47.38 -31.04
CA GLN A 74 19.85 -46.61 -32.02
C GLN A 74 18.37 -46.46 -31.64
N GLN A 75 17.74 -47.54 -31.16
CA GLN A 75 16.36 -47.53 -30.69
C GLN A 75 16.20 -46.60 -29.48
N LEU A 76 17.10 -46.71 -28.50
CA LEU A 76 17.10 -45.85 -27.32
C LEU A 76 17.30 -44.38 -27.70
N GLU A 77 18.25 -44.06 -28.60
CA GLU A 77 18.45 -42.69 -29.10
C GLU A 77 17.18 -42.15 -29.78
N ALA A 78 16.53 -42.95 -30.63
CA ALA A 78 15.32 -42.56 -31.32
C ALA A 78 14.17 -42.27 -30.34
N VAL A 79 13.98 -43.11 -29.32
CA VAL A 79 12.97 -42.92 -28.28
C VAL A 79 13.27 -41.68 -27.44
N ILE A 80 14.53 -41.48 -27.03
CA ILE A 80 14.95 -40.29 -26.28
C ILE A 80 14.67 -39.03 -27.10
N ARG A 81 15.10 -38.99 -28.37
CA ARG A 81 14.88 -37.85 -29.28
C ARG A 81 13.40 -37.53 -29.47
N ALA A 82 12.55 -38.55 -29.59
CA ALA A 82 11.10 -38.37 -29.72
C ALA A 82 10.44 -37.82 -28.45
N ARG A 83 10.98 -38.13 -27.26
CA ARG A 83 10.44 -37.69 -25.97
C ARG A 83 10.97 -36.34 -25.50
N ILE A 84 12.18 -35.93 -25.89
CA ILE A 84 12.80 -34.66 -25.46
C ILE A 84 11.88 -33.45 -25.66
N PRO A 85 11.26 -33.19 -26.84
CA PRO A 85 10.42 -32.00 -27.03
C PRO A 85 9.24 -31.92 -26.06
N SER A 86 8.62 -33.08 -25.74
CA SER A 86 7.53 -33.16 -24.78
C SER A 86 8.02 -32.88 -23.35
N ILE A 87 9.22 -33.33 -22.99
CA ILE A 87 9.83 -33.08 -21.68
C ILE A 87 10.20 -31.59 -21.55
N THR A 88 10.82 -31.00 -22.58
CA THR A 88 11.14 -29.55 -22.61
C THR A 88 9.89 -28.69 -22.45
N SER A 89 8.80 -29.02 -23.16
CA SER A 89 7.53 -28.31 -23.03
C SER A 89 6.96 -28.41 -21.61
N LEU A 90 6.99 -29.58 -20.99
CA LEU A 90 6.55 -29.79 -19.61
C LEU A 90 7.39 -28.99 -18.61
N ILE A 91 8.71 -28.99 -18.77
CA ILE A 91 9.64 -28.25 -17.92
C ILE A 91 9.37 -26.75 -18.03
N ASN A 92 9.30 -26.20 -19.25
CA ASN A 92 9.03 -24.78 -19.45
C ASN A 92 7.69 -24.35 -18.84
N LYS A 93 6.62 -25.15 -19.08
CA LYS A 93 5.32 -24.89 -18.46
C LYS A 93 5.40 -24.90 -16.93
N THR A 94 6.11 -25.87 -16.36
CA THR A 94 6.27 -25.97 -14.90
C THR A 94 7.11 -24.83 -14.33
N ILE A 95 8.12 -24.34 -15.07
CA ILE A 95 8.88 -23.14 -14.73
C ILE A 95 7.95 -21.94 -14.69
N ASP A 96 7.13 -21.71 -15.72
CA ASP A 96 6.19 -20.58 -15.78
C ASP A 96 5.20 -20.61 -14.61
N GLU A 97 4.66 -21.80 -14.29
CA GLU A 97 3.76 -22.00 -13.15
C GLU A 97 4.46 -21.70 -11.80
N LEU A 98 5.69 -22.15 -11.62
CA LEU A 98 6.49 -21.90 -10.42
C LEU A 98 6.96 -20.44 -10.30
N GLU A 99 7.27 -19.77 -11.41
CA GLU A 99 7.61 -18.34 -11.43
C GLU A 99 6.39 -17.51 -11.05
N SER A 100 5.21 -17.84 -11.59
CA SER A 100 3.96 -17.17 -11.19
C SER A 100 3.62 -17.40 -9.71
N GLU A 101 3.80 -18.61 -9.18
CA GLU A 101 3.61 -18.88 -7.74
C GLU A 101 4.64 -18.10 -6.89
N MET A 102 5.88 -18.02 -7.34
CA MET A 102 6.95 -17.26 -6.66
C MET A 102 6.68 -15.76 -6.66
N ASP A 103 6.12 -15.19 -7.72
CA ASP A 103 5.73 -13.79 -7.77
C ASP A 103 4.63 -13.47 -6.75
N HIS A 104 3.67 -14.39 -6.55
CA HIS A 104 2.62 -14.25 -5.54
C HIS A 104 3.14 -14.41 -4.10
N LEU A 105 4.09 -15.34 -3.87
CA LEU A 105 4.72 -15.54 -2.56
C LEU A 105 5.77 -14.45 -2.25
N GLY A 106 6.30 -13.82 -3.30
CA GLY A 106 7.34 -12.81 -3.29
C GLY A 106 8.75 -13.39 -3.09
N ARG A 107 9.76 -12.50 -3.22
CA ARG A 107 11.17 -12.92 -3.20
C ARG A 107 11.63 -13.43 -1.83
N PRO A 108 12.60 -14.37 -1.80
CA PRO A 108 13.23 -14.79 -0.55
C PRO A 108 13.97 -13.61 0.10
N ILE A 109 13.94 -13.58 1.44
CA ILE A 109 14.62 -12.56 2.24
C ILE A 109 16.11 -12.91 2.28
N GLY A 110 16.98 -11.95 1.96
CA GLY A 110 18.41 -12.12 2.14
C GLY A 110 18.78 -12.31 3.61
N SER A 111 19.75 -13.18 3.91
CA SER A 111 20.25 -13.39 5.28
C SER A 111 20.99 -12.17 5.85
N ASP A 112 21.43 -11.27 4.98
CA ASP A 112 22.26 -10.14 5.35
C ASP A 112 21.42 -9.00 5.93
N ALA A 113 21.92 -8.37 7.00
CA ALA A 113 21.26 -7.23 7.63
C ALA A 113 20.97 -6.08 6.64
N GLY A 114 21.87 -5.87 5.67
CA GLY A 114 21.67 -4.87 4.61
C GLY A 114 20.52 -5.22 3.67
N ALA A 115 20.35 -6.49 3.31
CA ALA A 115 19.24 -6.95 2.48
C ALA A 115 17.90 -6.85 3.21
N GLN A 116 17.88 -7.20 4.51
CA GLN A 116 16.70 -7.04 5.36
C GLN A 116 16.29 -5.57 5.50
N LEU A 117 17.26 -4.68 5.76
CA LEU A 117 17.01 -3.25 5.84
C LEU A 117 16.47 -2.70 4.51
N TYR A 118 17.09 -3.08 3.39
CA TYR A 118 16.63 -2.68 2.07
C TYR A 118 15.18 -3.07 1.83
N LEU A 119 14.82 -4.32 2.14
CA LEU A 119 13.45 -4.82 2.00
C LEU A 119 12.45 -4.04 2.86
N VAL A 120 12.78 -3.77 4.13
CA VAL A 120 11.91 -2.94 5.00
C VAL A 120 11.70 -1.56 4.39
N LEU A 121 12.75 -0.92 3.88
CA LEU A 121 12.65 0.40 3.26
C LEU A 121 11.86 0.37 1.94
N GLU A 122 11.98 -0.68 1.15
CA GLU A 122 11.20 -0.88 -0.08
C GLU A 122 9.70 -1.02 0.23
N LEU A 123 9.34 -1.86 1.20
CA LEU A 123 7.96 -2.01 1.67
C LEU A 123 7.38 -0.69 2.21
N CYS A 124 8.19 0.08 2.94
CA CYS A 124 7.81 1.40 3.42
C CYS A 124 7.55 2.39 2.28
N ARG A 125 8.37 2.36 1.22
CA ARG A 125 8.16 3.20 0.03
C ARG A 125 6.89 2.81 -0.73
N ALA A 126 6.58 1.51 -0.83
CA ALA A 126 5.34 1.03 -1.44
C ALA A 126 4.11 1.54 -0.66
N PHE A 127 4.13 1.41 0.66
CA PHE A 127 3.09 1.98 1.54
C PHE A 127 2.97 3.51 1.39
N ASP A 128 4.10 4.24 1.44
CA ASP A 128 4.12 5.71 1.34
C ASP A 128 3.55 6.19 0.00
N LYS A 129 3.82 5.47 -1.09
CA LYS A 129 3.23 5.74 -2.40
C LYS A 129 1.70 5.60 -2.37
N ILE A 130 1.17 4.49 -1.83
CA ILE A 130 -0.28 4.24 -1.73
C ILE A 130 -0.95 5.29 -0.84
N PHE A 131 -0.35 5.61 0.31
CA PHE A 131 -0.86 6.63 1.21
C PHE A 131 -0.93 8.01 0.55
N LYS A 132 0.10 8.39 -0.21
CA LYS A 132 0.10 9.63 -1.01
C LYS A 132 -0.99 9.64 -2.09
N GLU A 133 -1.25 8.50 -2.74
CA GLU A 133 -2.33 8.37 -3.72
C GLU A 133 -3.73 8.58 -3.11
N HIS A 134 -3.96 8.10 -1.89
CA HIS A 134 -5.20 8.40 -1.15
C HIS A 134 -5.34 9.87 -0.78
N LEU A 135 -4.25 10.52 -0.36
CA LEU A 135 -4.27 11.94 -0.01
C LEU A 135 -4.45 12.85 -1.24
N ASP A 136 -3.85 12.49 -2.37
CA ASP A 136 -3.92 13.26 -3.62
C ASP A 136 -5.24 13.01 -4.40
N GLY A 137 -6.13 12.15 -3.88
CA GLY A 137 -7.44 11.88 -4.49
C GLY A 137 -7.41 10.96 -5.69
N ARG A 138 -6.28 10.28 -5.97
CA ARG A 138 -6.24 9.19 -6.97
C ARG A 138 -6.94 7.94 -6.47
N ARG A 139 -7.02 7.78 -5.14
CA ARG A 139 -7.78 6.73 -4.45
C ARG A 139 -8.81 7.38 -3.50
N PRO A 140 -9.92 6.69 -3.20
CA PRO A 140 -10.96 7.22 -2.32
C PRO A 140 -10.45 7.41 -0.89
N GLY A 141 -10.89 8.47 -0.21
CA GLY A 141 -10.61 8.73 1.21
C GLY A 141 -10.09 10.12 1.52
N GLY A 142 -9.35 10.76 0.60
CA GLY A 142 -8.93 12.16 0.73
C GLY A 142 -10.10 13.16 0.62
N ASP A 143 -11.15 12.79 -0.11
CA ASP A 143 -12.43 13.50 -0.24
C ASP A 143 -13.11 13.77 1.12
N ARG A 144 -12.95 12.86 2.08
CA ARG A 144 -13.51 13.03 3.44
C ARG A 144 -12.91 14.21 4.18
N ILE A 145 -11.66 14.59 3.88
CA ILE A 145 -11.04 15.78 4.48
C ILE A 145 -11.78 17.04 4.00
N TYR A 146 -12.10 17.11 2.70
CA TYR A 146 -12.92 18.21 2.16
C TYR A 146 -14.31 18.23 2.80
N TRP A 147 -14.93 17.06 3.00
CA TRP A 147 -16.24 16.99 3.67
C TRP A 147 -16.22 17.60 5.09
N VAL A 148 -15.15 17.37 5.86
CA VAL A 148 -14.99 17.98 7.20
C VAL A 148 -14.98 19.51 7.10
N PHE A 149 -14.30 20.07 6.11
CA PHE A 149 -14.17 21.52 5.96
C PHE A 149 -15.38 22.18 5.31
N ASP A 150 -16.03 21.54 4.34
CA ASP A 150 -17.13 22.14 3.58
C ASP A 150 -18.49 21.95 4.28
N ASN A 151 -18.63 20.88 5.08
CA ASN A 151 -19.91 20.53 5.71
C ASN A 151 -19.83 20.62 7.23
N GLN A 152 -18.91 19.88 7.86
CA GLN A 152 -18.89 19.72 9.32
C GLN A 152 -18.51 21.03 10.03
N LEU A 153 -17.45 21.70 9.61
CA LEU A 153 -17.00 22.96 10.21
C LEU A 153 -18.05 24.07 10.06
N PRO A 154 -18.58 24.40 8.85
CA PRO A 154 -19.62 25.41 8.69
C PRO A 154 -20.91 25.08 9.46
N ALA A 155 -21.28 23.81 9.58
CA ALA A 155 -22.41 23.39 10.41
C ALA A 155 -22.14 23.61 11.90
N ALA A 156 -20.92 23.32 12.38
CA ALA A 156 -20.53 23.54 13.77
C ALA A 156 -20.52 25.03 14.14
N LEU A 157 -20.03 25.89 13.23
CA LEU A 157 -20.01 27.35 13.43
C LEU A 157 -21.42 27.95 13.50
N ARG A 158 -22.37 27.45 12.68
CA ARG A 158 -23.77 27.89 12.71
C ARG A 158 -24.53 27.46 13.96
N LYS A 159 -24.11 26.38 14.62
CA LYS A 159 -24.75 25.85 15.84
C LYS A 159 -24.28 26.55 17.13
N LEU A 160 -23.37 27.52 17.03
CA LEU A 160 -22.87 28.24 18.19
C LEU A 160 -23.98 29.09 18.84
N PRO A 161 -24.03 29.19 20.18
CA PRO A 161 -25.14 29.82 20.90
C PRO A 161 -25.05 31.37 20.90
N PHE A 162 -24.83 31.99 19.73
CA PHE A 162 -24.72 33.44 19.61
C PHE A 162 -26.02 34.17 19.96
N ASP A 163 -27.18 33.58 19.69
CA ASP A 163 -28.48 34.17 20.05
C ASP A 163 -28.63 34.35 21.57
N ARG A 164 -28.14 33.36 22.34
CA ARG A 164 -28.14 33.43 23.81
C ARG A 164 -27.07 34.41 24.30
N HIS A 165 -25.89 34.40 23.69
CA HIS A 165 -24.77 35.28 24.07
C HIS A 165 -25.09 36.76 23.79
N LEU A 166 -25.70 37.06 22.65
CA LEU A 166 -26.05 38.42 22.24
C LEU A 166 -27.48 38.81 22.65
N SER A 167 -28.10 38.05 23.54
CA SER A 167 -29.41 38.39 24.11
C SER A 167 -29.35 39.71 24.87
N LEU A 168 -30.42 40.50 24.76
CA LEU A 168 -30.51 41.84 25.36
C LEU A 168 -30.19 41.87 26.87
N PRO A 169 -30.69 40.92 27.70
CA PRO A 169 -30.34 40.90 29.12
C PRO A 169 -28.85 40.63 29.36
N ASN A 170 -28.24 39.77 28.54
CA ASN A 170 -26.82 39.43 28.68
C ASN A 170 -25.91 40.57 28.23
N VAL A 171 -26.25 41.23 27.11
CA VAL A 171 -25.52 42.40 26.59
C VAL A 171 -25.56 43.53 27.59
N LYS A 172 -26.75 43.86 28.13
CA LYS A 172 -26.89 44.88 29.18
C LYS A 172 -26.03 44.56 30.40
N ARG A 173 -26.08 43.30 30.87
CA ARG A 173 -25.27 42.85 32.00
C ARG A 173 -23.77 43.01 31.74
N ILE A 174 -23.26 42.54 30.60
CA ILE A 174 -21.82 42.56 30.30
C ILE A 174 -21.31 43.99 30.10
N VAL A 175 -22.05 44.82 29.36
CA VAL A 175 -21.69 46.23 29.10
C VAL A 175 -21.73 47.04 30.40
N SER A 176 -22.80 46.92 31.20
CA SER A 176 -22.89 47.61 32.49
C SER A 176 -21.85 47.14 33.50
N GLN A 177 -21.41 45.87 33.44
CA GLN A 177 -20.32 45.35 34.28
C GLN A 177 -18.94 45.85 33.83
N ALA A 178 -18.74 46.09 32.53
CA ALA A 178 -17.45 46.48 31.97
C ALA A 178 -17.21 47.99 32.04
N ASP A 179 -18.21 48.79 31.66
CA ASP A 179 -18.08 50.24 31.55
C ASP A 179 -18.80 50.99 32.69
N GLY A 180 -19.52 50.29 33.56
CA GLY A 180 -20.26 50.87 34.68
C GLY A 180 -21.66 51.38 34.32
N TYR A 181 -22.39 51.85 35.34
CA TYR A 181 -23.78 52.33 35.20
C TYR A 181 -23.90 53.81 34.81
N GLN A 182 -22.78 54.55 34.77
CA GLN A 182 -22.78 55.99 34.52
C GLN A 182 -22.86 56.28 33.01
N PRO A 183 -23.64 57.28 32.57
CA PRO A 183 -23.80 57.59 31.16
C PRO A 183 -22.50 57.94 30.45
N HIS A 184 -22.15 57.14 29.45
CA HIS A 184 -20.95 57.36 28.64
C HIS A 184 -21.19 58.46 27.60
N LEU A 185 -20.27 59.42 27.55
CA LEU A 185 -20.23 60.44 26.49
C LEU A 185 -19.71 59.87 25.16
N ILE A 186 -18.94 58.78 25.23
CA ILE A 186 -18.27 58.05 24.14
C ILE A 186 -18.79 56.59 24.15
N ALA A 187 -18.69 55.87 23.03
CA ALA A 187 -19.12 54.47 22.97
C ALA A 187 -18.39 53.56 24.00
N PRO A 188 -19.09 52.62 24.66
CA PRO A 188 -18.53 51.76 25.72
C PRO A 188 -17.51 50.73 25.18
N GLU A 189 -16.24 51.12 25.10
CA GLU A 189 -15.17 50.31 24.47
C GLU A 189 -14.97 48.96 25.17
N GLN A 190 -15.02 48.93 26.51
CA GLN A 190 -14.67 47.74 27.27
C GLN A 190 -15.77 46.68 27.22
N GLY A 191 -17.03 47.10 27.16
CA GLY A 191 -18.19 46.24 26.95
C GLY A 191 -18.17 45.57 25.58
N TYR A 192 -17.86 46.32 24.51
CA TYR A 192 -17.67 45.76 23.18
C TYR A 192 -16.55 44.73 23.15
N ARG A 193 -15.38 45.07 23.71
CA ARG A 193 -14.22 44.18 23.78
C ARG A 193 -14.57 42.87 24.50
N ARG A 194 -15.17 42.93 25.68
CA ARG A 194 -15.55 41.72 26.44
C ARG A 194 -16.61 40.88 25.75
N LEU A 195 -17.61 41.50 25.11
CA LEU A 195 -18.63 40.78 24.35
C LEU A 195 -18.03 40.01 23.17
N ILE A 196 -17.12 40.66 22.44
CA ILE A 196 -16.43 40.06 21.31
C ILE A 196 -15.49 38.95 21.78
N GLU A 197 -14.60 39.21 22.74
CA GLU A 197 -13.68 38.19 23.29
C GLU A 197 -14.43 36.95 23.78
N SER A 198 -15.51 37.15 24.55
CA SER A 198 -16.36 36.04 25.02
C SER A 198 -17.05 35.31 23.86
N GLY A 199 -17.49 36.05 22.83
CA GLY A 199 -18.09 35.46 21.62
C GLY A 199 -17.09 34.64 20.81
N LEU A 200 -15.88 35.15 20.60
CA LEU A 200 -14.83 34.49 19.82
C LEU A 200 -14.31 33.23 20.51
N SER A 201 -14.36 33.18 21.84
CA SER A 201 -13.95 31.98 22.60
C SER A 201 -14.74 30.72 22.21
N TYR A 202 -16.00 30.86 21.76
CA TYR A 202 -16.82 29.74 21.30
C TYR A 202 -16.27 29.06 20.03
N PHE A 203 -15.44 29.75 19.23
CA PHE A 203 -14.83 29.16 18.04
C PHE A 203 -13.72 28.16 18.34
N ARG A 204 -13.16 28.16 19.56
CA ARG A 204 -12.12 27.19 19.97
C ARG A 204 -12.63 25.75 19.85
N GLY A 205 -13.85 25.46 20.32
CA GLY A 205 -14.43 24.12 20.28
C GLY A 205 -14.55 23.54 18.85
N PRO A 206 -15.24 24.23 17.92
CA PRO A 206 -15.32 23.82 16.52
C PRO A 206 -13.96 23.70 15.83
N ALA A 207 -13.02 24.61 16.11
CA ALA A 207 -11.66 24.55 15.59
C ALA A 207 -10.93 23.25 16.01
N GLU A 208 -10.97 22.91 17.29
CA GLU A 208 -10.39 21.68 17.80
C GLU A 208 -11.10 20.43 17.27
N ALA A 209 -12.43 20.47 17.16
CA ALA A 209 -13.20 19.36 16.61
C ALA A 209 -12.84 19.08 15.13
N SER A 210 -12.55 20.12 14.33
CA SER A 210 -12.07 19.94 12.95
C SER A 210 -10.68 19.30 12.90
N VAL A 211 -9.78 19.69 13.80
CA VAL A 211 -8.45 19.07 13.96
C VAL A 211 -8.60 17.58 14.26
N ASP A 212 -9.49 17.21 15.19
CA ASP A 212 -9.73 15.83 15.61
C ASP A 212 -10.40 14.99 14.51
N ALA A 213 -11.35 15.56 13.78
CA ALA A 213 -12.01 14.89 12.66
C ALA A 213 -11.02 14.54 11.55
N VAL A 214 -10.12 15.47 11.17
CA VAL A 214 -9.08 15.20 10.16
C VAL A 214 -8.09 14.16 10.64
N HIS A 215 -7.69 14.20 11.92
CA HIS A 215 -6.80 13.18 12.49
C HIS A 215 -7.40 11.77 12.38
N ASN A 216 -8.70 11.60 12.66
CA ASN A 216 -9.38 10.32 12.51
C ASN A 216 -9.39 9.83 11.06
N VAL A 217 -9.65 10.73 10.10
CA VAL A 217 -9.58 10.40 8.67
C VAL A 217 -8.17 9.94 8.29
N LEU A 218 -7.11 10.64 8.74
CA LEU A 218 -5.72 10.25 8.46
C LEU A 218 -5.37 8.88 9.05
N LYS A 219 -5.84 8.55 10.27
CA LYS A 219 -5.65 7.21 10.87
C LYS A 219 -6.34 6.12 10.07
N GLU A 220 -7.55 6.36 9.61
CA GLU A 220 -8.26 5.42 8.74
C GLU A 220 -7.54 5.23 7.41
N LEU A 221 -6.98 6.30 6.82
CA LEU A 221 -6.18 6.22 5.59
C LEU A 221 -4.91 5.39 5.78
N VAL A 222 -4.21 5.53 6.92
CA VAL A 222 -3.06 4.67 7.24
C VAL A 222 -3.48 3.21 7.29
N ARG A 223 -4.57 2.88 8.00
CA ARG A 223 -5.09 1.50 8.08
C ARG A 223 -5.45 0.94 6.70
N LYS A 224 -6.12 1.72 5.85
CA LYS A 224 -6.44 1.32 4.46
C LYS A 224 -5.18 1.10 3.63
N SER A 225 -4.23 2.03 3.69
CA SER A 225 -2.98 1.95 2.91
C SER A 225 -2.14 0.73 3.30
N ILE A 226 -2.09 0.36 4.59
CA ILE A 226 -1.44 -0.88 5.03
C ILE A 226 -2.16 -2.12 4.46
N GLY A 227 -3.50 -2.12 4.46
CA GLY A 227 -4.30 -3.24 3.93
C GLY A 227 -4.21 -3.40 2.41
N GLU A 228 -4.07 -2.31 1.67
CA GLU A 228 -3.92 -2.31 0.20
C GLU A 228 -2.48 -2.62 -0.25
N THR A 229 -1.50 -2.61 0.65
CA THR A 229 -0.13 -2.99 0.32
C THR A 229 0.03 -4.51 0.44
N GLU A 230 -0.17 -5.22 -0.67
CA GLU A 230 -0.14 -6.70 -0.72
C GLU A 230 1.17 -7.28 -0.18
N GLU A 231 2.30 -6.64 -0.50
CA GLU A 231 3.63 -7.08 -0.07
C GLU A 231 3.83 -7.02 1.45
N LEU A 232 3.18 -6.06 2.12
CA LEU A 232 3.20 -5.91 3.59
C LEU A 232 2.37 -6.98 4.28
N ARG A 233 1.40 -7.61 3.59
CA ARG A 233 0.53 -8.66 4.18
C ARG A 233 1.30 -9.87 4.69
N ARG A 234 2.50 -10.08 4.15
CA ARG A 234 3.42 -11.16 4.55
C ARG A 234 4.03 -10.93 5.94
N PHE A 235 4.12 -9.68 6.39
CA PHE A 235 4.89 -9.28 7.57
C PHE A 235 4.00 -8.63 8.64
N PRO A 236 3.22 -9.41 9.41
CA PRO A 236 2.29 -8.87 10.40
C PRO A 236 2.98 -8.03 11.48
N THR A 237 4.19 -8.41 11.91
CA THR A 237 4.98 -7.65 12.88
C THR A 237 5.38 -6.28 12.33
N LEU A 238 5.89 -6.23 11.09
CA LEU A 238 6.19 -4.97 10.41
C LEU A 238 4.94 -4.10 10.24
N GLN A 239 3.79 -4.68 9.89
CA GLN A 239 2.53 -3.94 9.79
C GLN A 239 2.13 -3.29 11.12
N ALA A 240 2.23 -4.03 12.23
CA ALA A 240 1.88 -3.53 13.55
C ALA A 240 2.81 -2.38 13.98
N GLU A 241 4.12 -2.55 13.80
CA GLU A 241 5.13 -1.54 14.12
C GLU A 241 5.00 -0.29 13.22
N LEU A 242 4.78 -0.48 11.92
CA LEU A 242 4.52 0.60 10.97
C LEU A 242 3.25 1.37 11.35
N ALA A 243 2.15 0.67 11.67
CA ALA A 243 0.91 1.29 12.11
C ALA A 243 1.10 2.08 13.42
N ALA A 244 1.83 1.52 14.38
CA ALA A 244 2.13 2.18 15.64
C ALA A 244 2.96 3.44 15.44
N ALA A 245 4.00 3.39 14.61
CA ALA A 245 4.85 4.53 14.28
C ALA A 245 4.06 5.64 13.56
N CYS A 246 3.25 5.28 12.56
CA CYS A 246 2.37 6.21 11.86
C CYS A 246 1.36 6.88 12.82
N ASN A 247 0.72 6.12 13.71
CA ASN A 247 -0.21 6.66 14.70
C ASN A 247 0.47 7.64 15.67
N LYS A 248 1.69 7.33 16.10
CA LYS A 248 2.49 8.21 16.96
C LYS A 248 2.83 9.53 16.25
N ALA A 249 3.22 9.47 14.99
CA ALA A 249 3.48 10.67 14.18
C ALA A 249 2.21 11.52 13.99
N LEU A 250 1.08 10.89 13.64
CA LEU A 250 -0.21 11.57 13.46
C LEU A 250 -0.70 12.24 14.75
N GLU A 251 -0.44 11.66 15.93
CA GLU A 251 -0.78 12.28 17.21
C GLU A 251 0.06 13.53 17.48
N SER A 252 1.36 13.51 17.15
CA SER A 252 2.20 14.70 17.24
C SER A 252 1.70 15.82 16.31
N PHE A 253 1.34 15.49 15.07
CA PHE A 253 0.80 16.47 14.12
C PHE A 253 -0.55 17.02 14.56
N ARG A 254 -1.40 16.20 15.18
CA ARG A 254 -2.67 16.63 15.77
C ARG A 254 -2.46 17.64 16.90
N GLN A 255 -1.50 17.40 17.78
CA GLN A 255 -1.20 18.32 18.89
C GLN A 255 -0.73 19.69 18.39
N GLU A 256 0.16 19.71 17.39
CA GLU A 256 0.61 20.97 16.78
C GLU A 256 -0.51 21.66 15.98
N GLY A 257 -1.36 20.89 15.29
CA GLY A 257 -2.56 21.40 14.63
C GLY A 257 -3.54 22.04 15.61
N ARG A 258 -3.78 21.42 16.78
CA ARG A 258 -4.62 21.96 17.85
C ARG A 258 -4.08 23.28 18.36
N LYS A 259 -2.80 23.32 18.75
CA LYS A 259 -2.15 24.55 19.25
C LYS A 259 -2.23 25.67 18.22
N THR A 260 -1.95 25.39 16.95
CA THR A 260 -1.96 26.39 15.87
C THR A 260 -3.37 26.93 15.62
N THR A 261 -4.37 26.05 15.55
CA THR A 261 -5.75 26.47 15.27
C THR A 261 -6.35 27.28 16.42
N VAL A 262 -6.05 26.91 17.67
CA VAL A 262 -6.45 27.70 18.84
C VAL A 262 -5.75 29.05 18.85
N ARG A 263 -4.44 29.10 18.54
CA ARG A 263 -3.72 30.38 18.42
C ARG A 263 -4.32 31.30 17.37
N LEU A 264 -4.80 30.79 16.24
CA LEU A 264 -5.49 31.61 15.24
C LEU A 264 -6.74 32.27 15.80
N VAL A 265 -7.56 31.53 16.55
CA VAL A 265 -8.74 32.09 17.22
C VAL A 265 -8.32 33.15 18.25
N ASP A 266 -7.23 32.90 18.97
CA ASP A 266 -6.74 33.80 20.02
C ASP A 266 -6.20 35.11 19.42
N MET A 267 -5.55 35.04 18.27
CA MET A 267 -5.09 36.21 17.52
C MET A 267 -6.26 37.12 17.10
N GLU A 268 -7.36 36.54 16.62
CA GLU A 268 -8.57 37.30 16.27
C GLU A 268 -9.24 37.96 17.48
N SER A 269 -9.04 37.39 18.68
CA SER A 269 -9.54 37.95 19.94
C SER A 269 -8.63 39.02 20.55
N ALA A 270 -7.33 38.98 20.25
CA ALA A 270 -6.35 39.88 20.84
C ALA A 270 -6.36 41.28 20.21
N TYR A 271 -6.67 41.39 18.92
CA TYR A 271 -6.73 42.67 18.22
C TYR A 271 -8.04 42.82 17.45
N LEU A 272 -8.82 43.84 17.81
CA LEU A 272 -10.08 44.14 17.13
C LEU A 272 -9.81 44.92 15.83
N THR A 273 -10.37 44.44 14.71
CA THR A 273 -10.23 45.13 13.43
C THR A 273 -11.01 46.45 13.44
N VAL A 274 -10.31 47.55 13.73
CA VAL A 274 -10.91 48.90 13.90
C VAL A 274 -11.58 49.41 12.63
N ASP A 275 -11.04 49.05 11.45
CA ASP A 275 -11.61 49.47 10.17
C ASP A 275 -13.02 48.94 9.91
N PHE A 276 -13.39 47.82 10.54
CA PHE A 276 -14.76 47.31 10.50
C PHE A 276 -15.72 48.28 11.19
N PHE A 277 -15.37 48.72 12.40
CA PHE A 277 -16.18 49.65 13.18
C PHE A 277 -16.21 51.07 12.60
N ARG A 278 -15.24 51.46 11.77
CA ARG A 278 -15.26 52.73 11.03
C ARG A 278 -16.29 52.74 9.89
N LYS A 279 -16.61 51.58 9.32
CA LYS A 279 -17.56 51.45 8.20
C LYS A 279 -19.01 51.30 8.67
N LEU A 280 -19.22 50.75 9.87
CA LEU A 280 -20.52 50.59 10.52
C LEU A 280 -21.38 51.87 10.60
N PRO A 281 -20.84 53.05 10.93
CA PRO A 281 -21.58 54.31 10.93
C PRO A 281 -22.11 54.75 9.56
N GLN A 282 -21.43 54.39 8.46
CA GLN A 282 -21.80 54.86 7.10
C GLN A 282 -22.97 54.08 6.48
N GLU A 283 -23.24 52.86 6.93
CA GLU A 283 -24.32 52.03 6.36
C GLU A 283 -25.69 52.36 6.94
N VAL A 284 -25.76 52.85 8.19
CA VAL A 284 -27.03 53.21 8.84
C VAL A 284 -27.66 54.43 8.17
N ASP A 285 -26.86 55.41 7.73
CA ASP A 285 -27.37 56.60 7.02
C ASP A 285 -27.82 56.29 5.58
N ARG A 286 -27.40 55.16 5.00
CA ARG A 286 -27.82 54.71 3.66
C ARG A 286 -29.06 53.81 3.66
N ALA A 287 -29.33 53.11 4.76
CA ALA A 287 -30.49 52.23 4.90
C ALA A 287 -31.75 52.94 5.45
N GLY A 288 -31.69 54.27 5.64
CA GLY A 288 -32.84 55.12 5.93
C GLY A 288 -33.74 55.26 4.70
N THR A 289 -34.83 54.52 4.71
CA THR A 289 -35.95 54.61 3.76
C THR A 289 -36.47 56.05 3.66
N GLY A 290 -36.68 56.53 2.43
CA GLY A 290 -37.13 57.88 2.14
C GLY A 290 -38.56 58.17 2.62
N TYR A 291 -38.71 59.30 3.30
CA TYR A 291 -39.95 60.07 3.40
C TYR A 291 -39.59 61.57 3.41
N PRO A 292 -40.47 62.44 2.87
CA PRO A 292 -40.11 63.82 2.53
C PRO A 292 -39.96 64.71 3.76
N VAL A 293 -39.12 65.72 3.59
CA VAL A 293 -38.84 66.80 4.53
C VAL A 293 -40.08 67.70 4.62
N ASP A 294 -40.80 67.64 5.74
CA ASP A 294 -41.70 68.71 6.17
C ASP A 294 -41.06 69.48 7.33
N ASN A 295 -40.68 70.72 7.03
CA ASN A 295 -40.24 71.74 7.96
C ASN A 295 -41.39 72.16 8.88
N ALA A 296 -41.32 71.86 10.18
CA ALA A 296 -41.88 72.71 11.23
C ALA A 296 -41.39 72.26 12.61
N GLY A 297 -40.83 73.19 13.39
CA GLY A 297 -40.74 73.07 14.85
C GLY A 297 -39.34 72.95 15.43
N THR A 298 -38.74 74.11 15.70
CA THR A 298 -37.63 74.31 16.62
C THR A 298 -37.94 73.74 18.01
N GLY A 299 -37.19 72.71 18.42
CA GLY A 299 -37.08 72.24 19.79
C GLY A 299 -35.69 71.60 19.98
N PRO A 300 -35.03 71.76 21.13
CA PRO A 300 -33.72 71.15 21.36
C PRO A 300 -33.89 69.64 21.26
N SER A 301 -33.13 69.01 20.36
CA SER A 301 -33.06 67.56 20.22
C SER A 301 -32.78 66.95 21.59
N THR A 302 -33.78 66.30 22.19
CA THR A 302 -33.60 65.44 23.36
C THR A 302 -32.40 64.54 23.12
N PRO A 303 -31.46 64.42 24.08
CA PRO A 303 -30.31 63.54 23.89
C PRO A 303 -30.88 62.15 23.68
N VAL A 304 -30.59 61.57 22.51
CA VAL A 304 -30.93 60.18 22.13
C VAL A 304 -30.85 59.33 23.38
N ASP A 305 -31.94 58.62 23.72
CA ASP A 305 -32.07 57.86 24.96
C ASP A 305 -31.00 56.75 25.01
N ARG A 306 -29.81 57.11 25.48
CA ARG A 306 -28.55 56.34 25.39
C ARG A 306 -28.54 55.09 26.26
N TYR A 307 -29.57 54.92 27.10
CA TYR A 307 -29.82 53.72 27.91
C TYR A 307 -31.06 52.94 27.49
N SER A 308 -31.74 53.36 26.43
CA SER A 308 -32.85 52.61 25.89
C SER A 308 -32.38 51.22 25.45
N ASP A 309 -33.29 50.25 25.54
CA ASP A 309 -33.07 48.91 25.01
C ASP A 309 -32.62 48.93 23.53
N ALA A 310 -32.95 50.00 22.78
CA ALA A 310 -32.48 50.22 21.42
C ALA A 310 -30.95 50.39 21.33
N HIS A 311 -30.29 51.03 22.30
CA HIS A 311 -28.83 51.17 22.34
C HIS A 311 -28.15 49.79 22.49
N PHE A 312 -28.58 48.99 23.46
CA PHE A 312 -28.03 47.65 23.68
C PHE A 312 -28.33 46.69 22.51
N ARG A 313 -29.49 46.82 21.86
CA ARG A 313 -29.79 46.09 20.61
C ARG A 313 -28.82 46.47 19.49
N ARG A 314 -28.45 47.74 19.36
CA ARG A 314 -27.45 48.20 18.38
C ARG A 314 -26.07 47.63 18.67
N ILE A 315 -25.64 47.60 19.93
CA ILE A 315 -24.40 46.95 20.34
C ILE A 315 -24.42 45.47 19.95
N ALA A 316 -25.50 44.76 20.29
CA ALA A 316 -25.67 43.35 19.96
C ALA A 316 -25.56 43.10 18.44
N SER A 317 -26.22 43.94 17.63
CA SER A 317 -26.16 43.87 16.17
C SER A 317 -24.75 44.09 15.63
N ASN A 318 -24.05 45.12 16.13
CA ASN A 318 -22.69 45.44 15.68
C ASN A 318 -21.70 44.32 16.02
N VAL A 319 -21.81 43.77 17.24
CA VAL A 319 -21.00 42.63 17.69
C VAL A 319 -21.34 41.38 16.87
N SER A 320 -22.61 41.13 16.56
CA SER A 320 -23.04 40.04 15.69
C SER A 320 -22.37 40.13 14.31
N SER A 321 -22.41 41.31 13.68
CA SER A 321 -21.77 41.53 12.39
C SER A 321 -20.24 41.34 12.45
N TYR A 322 -19.58 41.79 13.53
CA TYR A 322 -18.14 41.56 13.71
C TYR A 322 -17.81 40.07 13.87
N ILE A 323 -18.56 39.34 14.70
CA ILE A 323 -18.42 37.90 14.89
C ILE A 323 -18.67 37.16 13.57
N GLY A 324 -19.63 37.61 12.76
CA GLY A 324 -19.90 37.09 11.42
C GLY A 324 -18.68 37.23 10.50
N MET A 325 -18.09 38.41 10.44
CA MET A 325 -16.86 38.66 9.67
C MET A 325 -15.71 37.74 10.13
N VAL A 326 -15.46 37.66 11.44
CA VAL A 326 -14.41 36.77 11.98
C VAL A 326 -14.73 35.30 11.69
N SER A 327 -16.00 34.89 11.76
CA SER A 327 -16.42 33.54 11.40
C SER A 327 -16.07 33.21 9.95
N ASP A 328 -16.28 34.14 9.02
CA ASP A 328 -15.94 33.95 7.61
C ASP A 328 -14.43 33.90 7.36
N THR A 329 -13.65 34.68 8.10
CA THR A 329 -12.18 34.55 8.11
C THR A 329 -11.74 33.19 8.63
N LEU A 330 -12.28 32.76 9.79
CA LEU A 330 -11.94 31.50 10.45
C LEU A 330 -12.34 30.28 9.61
N LYS A 331 -13.48 30.33 8.89
CA LYS A 331 -13.88 29.29 7.91
C LYS A 331 -12.80 29.03 6.87
N ASN A 332 -12.01 30.03 6.52
CA ASN A 332 -10.96 29.93 5.52
C ASN A 332 -9.57 29.64 6.11
N THR A 333 -9.25 30.19 7.29
CA THR A 333 -7.92 30.04 7.90
C THR A 333 -7.77 28.73 8.67
N ILE A 334 -8.82 28.24 9.34
CA ILE A 334 -8.79 26.97 10.09
C ILE A 334 -8.43 25.79 9.18
N PRO A 335 -9.12 25.55 8.04
CA PRO A 335 -8.76 24.47 7.14
C PRO A 335 -7.31 24.54 6.66
N LYS A 336 -6.81 25.74 6.33
CA LYS A 336 -5.43 25.94 5.88
C LYS A 336 -4.42 25.56 6.96
N ALA A 337 -4.67 25.92 8.22
CA ALA A 337 -3.82 25.53 9.35
C ALA A 337 -3.85 24.02 9.58
N VAL A 338 -5.03 23.40 9.57
CA VAL A 338 -5.17 21.95 9.71
C VAL A 338 -4.45 21.20 8.59
N VAL A 339 -4.63 21.63 7.34
CA VAL A 339 -3.95 21.05 6.18
C VAL A 339 -2.43 21.22 6.29
N HIS A 340 -1.96 22.40 6.71
CA HIS A 340 -0.53 22.67 6.84
C HIS A 340 0.11 21.80 7.94
N CYS A 341 -0.47 21.78 9.14
CA CYS A 341 0.10 21.10 10.30
C CYS A 341 -0.12 19.58 10.30
N GLN A 342 -1.21 19.09 9.69
CA GLN A 342 -1.54 17.66 9.69
C GLN A 342 -1.36 17.02 8.33
N VAL A 343 -2.12 17.44 7.31
CA VAL A 343 -2.21 16.71 6.03
C VAL A 343 -0.88 16.77 5.27
N ARG A 344 -0.30 17.97 5.18
CA ARG A 344 0.97 18.20 4.48
C ARG A 344 2.16 17.58 5.23
N GLU A 345 2.15 17.64 6.55
CA GLU A 345 3.18 16.97 7.37
C GLU A 345 3.04 15.45 7.34
N ALA A 346 1.82 14.90 7.38
CA ALA A 346 1.59 13.48 7.15
C ALA A 346 2.09 13.05 5.75
N LYS A 347 1.90 13.86 4.71
CA LYS A 347 2.43 13.55 3.37
C LYS A 347 3.98 13.51 3.31
N ARG A 348 4.65 14.34 4.11
CA ARG A 348 6.11 14.54 4.02
C ARG A 348 6.91 13.72 5.01
N SER A 349 6.38 13.56 6.21
CA SER A 349 7.16 13.25 7.40
C SER A 349 6.61 12.05 8.20
N LEU A 350 5.56 11.38 7.71
CA LEU A 350 4.88 10.28 8.43
C LEU A 350 5.84 9.16 8.85
N LEU A 351 6.78 8.80 7.98
CA LEU A 351 7.72 7.69 8.21
C LEU A 351 9.09 8.14 8.74
N ASN A 352 9.34 9.44 8.93
CA ASN A 352 10.67 9.92 9.34
C ASN A 352 11.12 9.32 10.66
N TYR A 353 10.22 9.28 11.65
CA TYR A 353 10.52 8.65 12.95
C TYR A 353 10.76 7.15 12.81
N PHE A 354 9.97 6.47 11.98
CA PHE A 354 10.13 5.05 11.71
C PHE A 354 11.48 4.74 11.03
N TYR A 355 11.90 5.54 10.05
CA TYR A 355 13.20 5.36 9.40
C TYR A 355 14.38 5.51 10.36
N ILE A 356 14.30 6.46 11.31
CA ILE A 356 15.32 6.60 12.35
C ILE A 356 15.33 5.35 13.25
N GLN A 357 14.17 4.86 13.66
CA GLN A 357 14.05 3.65 14.49
C GLN A 357 14.55 2.39 13.77
N VAL A 358 14.27 2.25 12.48
CA VAL A 358 14.72 1.11 11.67
C VAL A 358 16.22 1.18 11.42
N GLY A 359 16.77 2.38 11.19
CA GLY A 359 18.20 2.58 11.01
C GLY A 359 19.05 2.26 12.24
N SER A 360 18.47 2.29 13.45
CA SER A 360 19.16 1.93 14.68
C SER A 360 18.95 0.47 15.12
N LYS A 361 18.26 -0.36 14.34
CA LYS A 361 17.99 -1.76 14.68
C LYS A 361 19.10 -2.69 14.22
N ASP A 362 19.40 -3.67 15.05
CA ASP A 362 20.34 -4.75 14.72
C ASP A 362 19.70 -5.79 13.78
N ALA A 363 20.53 -6.62 13.13
CA ALA A 363 20.10 -7.70 12.22
C ALA A 363 19.03 -8.62 12.85
N LYS A 364 19.17 -8.96 14.13
CA LYS A 364 18.19 -9.79 14.85
C LYS A 364 16.83 -9.10 14.99
N GLN A 365 16.83 -7.78 15.20
CA GLN A 365 15.61 -6.99 15.34
C GLN A 365 14.95 -6.75 13.98
N LEU A 366 15.74 -6.59 12.91
CA LEU A 366 15.22 -6.52 11.54
C LEU A 366 14.60 -7.85 11.10
N ALA A 367 15.22 -8.97 11.45
CA ALA A 367 14.65 -10.30 11.20
C ALA A 367 13.30 -10.50 11.93
N LEU A 368 13.17 -10.01 13.17
CA LEU A 368 11.90 -10.05 13.91
C LEU A 368 10.80 -9.18 13.28
N LEU A 369 11.17 -8.06 12.64
CA LEU A 369 10.19 -7.25 11.90
C LEU A 369 9.70 -7.99 10.64
N LEU A 370 10.61 -8.71 9.99
CA LEU A 370 10.35 -9.49 8.79
C LEU A 370 9.91 -10.93 9.11
N ASP A 371 9.27 -11.14 10.26
CA ASP A 371 8.74 -12.46 10.62
C ASP A 371 7.58 -12.82 9.69
N GLU A 372 7.73 -13.95 9.00
CA GLU A 372 6.75 -14.51 8.06
C GLU A 372 6.15 -15.77 8.66
N ASP A 373 4.92 -16.10 8.25
CA ASP A 373 4.33 -17.39 8.59
C ASP A 373 5.29 -18.54 8.18
N PRO A 374 5.72 -19.40 9.12
CA PRO A 374 6.59 -20.54 8.83
C PRO A 374 6.08 -21.43 7.70
N ALA A 375 4.76 -21.54 7.54
CA ALA A 375 4.15 -22.28 6.44
C ALA A 375 4.40 -21.62 5.08
N LEU A 376 4.30 -20.29 4.99
CA LEU A 376 4.60 -19.51 3.78
C LEU A 376 6.10 -19.53 3.45
N MET A 377 6.95 -19.46 4.48
CA MET A 377 8.40 -19.60 4.32
C MET A 377 8.78 -20.99 3.78
N GLY A 378 8.23 -22.06 4.36
CA GLY A 378 8.45 -23.42 3.89
C GLY A 378 8.00 -23.63 2.44
N ARG A 379 6.79 -23.17 2.10
CA ARG A 379 6.26 -23.25 0.73
C ARG A 379 7.14 -22.53 -0.28
N ARG A 380 7.61 -21.31 0.03
CA ARG A 380 8.49 -20.52 -0.85
C ARG A 380 9.85 -21.16 -1.02
N GLN A 381 10.47 -21.67 0.05
CA GLN A 381 11.74 -22.38 -0.06
C GLN A 381 11.61 -23.64 -0.93
N GLN A 382 10.51 -24.37 -0.81
CA GLN A 382 10.22 -25.52 -1.66
C GLN A 382 9.99 -25.13 -3.12
N CYS A 383 9.22 -24.06 -3.36
CA CYS A 383 8.99 -23.51 -4.70
C CYS A 383 10.29 -23.07 -5.35
N PHE A 384 11.13 -22.32 -4.62
CA PHE A 384 12.43 -21.85 -5.09
C PHE A 384 13.38 -23.01 -5.44
N LYS A 385 13.51 -24.01 -4.55
CA LYS A 385 14.31 -25.22 -4.83
C LYS A 385 13.81 -25.97 -6.07
N ARG A 386 12.49 -26.12 -6.21
CA ARG A 386 11.90 -26.77 -7.41
C ARG A 386 12.22 -25.97 -8.65
N LEU A 387 12.10 -24.64 -8.61
CA LEU A 387 12.39 -23.76 -9.73
C LEU A 387 13.85 -23.85 -10.17
N GLU A 388 14.81 -23.85 -9.23
CA GLU A 388 16.23 -24.05 -9.54
C GLU A 388 16.49 -25.41 -10.20
N LEU A 389 15.89 -26.49 -9.68
CA LEU A 389 16.03 -27.82 -10.26
C LEU A 389 15.49 -27.89 -11.70
N TYR A 390 14.32 -27.29 -11.96
CA TYR A 390 13.76 -27.25 -13.31
C TYR A 390 14.57 -26.37 -14.26
N LYS A 391 15.15 -25.26 -13.79
CA LYS A 391 16.06 -24.42 -14.58
C LYS A 391 17.34 -25.18 -14.93
N SER A 392 17.95 -25.86 -13.97
CA SER A 392 19.10 -26.75 -14.22
C SER A 392 18.77 -27.85 -15.22
N ALA A 393 17.61 -28.51 -15.08
CA ALA A 393 17.18 -29.55 -16.00
C ALA A 393 16.94 -29.03 -17.43
N ARG A 394 16.40 -27.81 -17.58
CA ARG A 394 16.26 -27.14 -18.87
C ARG A 394 17.62 -26.89 -19.50
N ASP A 395 18.56 -26.32 -18.73
CA ASP A 395 19.88 -25.97 -19.23
C ASP A 395 20.69 -27.23 -19.64
N GLU A 396 20.52 -28.36 -18.91
CA GLU A 396 21.07 -29.67 -19.28
C GLU A 396 20.48 -30.22 -20.58
N ILE A 397 19.16 -30.12 -20.77
CA ILE A 397 18.49 -30.55 -22.00
C ILE A 397 18.93 -29.69 -23.19
N ASP A 398 19.04 -28.38 -22.99
CA ASP A 398 19.48 -27.45 -24.02
C ASP A 398 20.92 -27.80 -24.44
N ALA A 399 21.84 -28.06 -23.50
CA ALA A 399 23.20 -28.48 -23.82
C ALA A 399 23.27 -29.74 -24.71
N VAL A 400 22.35 -30.69 -24.52
CA VAL A 400 22.25 -31.91 -25.35
C VAL A 400 21.59 -31.64 -26.70
N SER A 401 20.71 -30.64 -26.78
CA SER A 401 20.01 -30.26 -28.02
C SER A 401 20.93 -29.55 -29.02
N TRP A 402 21.92 -28.79 -28.53
CA TRP A 402 22.87 -27.99 -29.35
C TRP A 402 24.17 -28.74 -29.71
N SER A 403 24.38 -29.95 -29.22
CA SER A 403 25.57 -30.78 -29.51
C SER A 403 25.43 -31.60 -30.81
N ARG A 404 24.68 -31.09 -31.80
CA ARG A 404 24.52 -31.69 -33.13
C ARG A 404 24.95 -30.75 -34.25
#